data_AF-A0AAE8MP81-F1
#
_entry.id   AF-A0AAE8MP81-F1
#
_cell.length_a   1.000
_cell.length_b   1.000
_cell.length_c   1.000
_cell.angle_alpha   90.00
_cell.angle_beta   90.00
_cell.angle_gamma   90.00
#
_symmetry.space_group_name_H-M   'P 1'
#
loop_
_entity.id
_entity.type
_entity.pdbx_description
1 polymer ?
#
loop_
_entity_poly.entity_id
_entity_poly.type
_entity_poly.pdbx_seq_one_letter_code
_entity_poly.pdbx_strand_id
1 'polypeptide(L)' 'MLGAVFGAAFAWEIGFNRGMDAVWDHWNKGRQWKDIRHKYVTEEEED' A
#
# COMPACT_ATOMS: atom_id res chain seq x y z
N MET A 1 -11.05 29.56 -7.54
CA MET A 1 -9.72 29.28 -6.96
C MET A 1 -9.73 28.05 -6.06
N LEU A 2 -10.55 27.98 -5.00
CA LEU A 2 -10.60 26.83 -4.07
C LEU A 2 -10.86 25.46 -4.75
N GLY A 3 -11.81 25.38 -5.68
CA GLY A 3 -12.11 24.11 -6.38
C GLY A 3 -10.92 23.52 -7.15
N ALA A 4 -10.08 24.39 -7.74
CA ALA A 4 -8.87 23.94 -8.43
C ALA A 4 -7.80 23.45 -7.44
N VAL A 5 -7.64 24.13 -6.30
CA VAL A 5 -6.71 23.71 -5.24
C VAL A 5 -7.12 22.36 -4.66
N PHE A 6 -8.38 22.19 -4.29
CA PHE A 6 -8.87 20.91 -3.75
C PHE A 6 -8.84 19.80 -4.80
N GLY A 7 -9.24 20.08 -6.04
CA GLY A 7 -9.19 19.11 -7.13
C GLY A 7 -7.77 18.59 -7.38
N ALA A 8 -6.78 19.51 -7.41
CA ALA A 8 -5.38 19.13 -7.54
C ALA A 8 -4.87 18.35 -6.32
N ALA A 9 -5.26 18.75 -5.10
CA ALA A 9 -4.86 18.05 -3.88
C ALA A 9 -5.35 16.59 -3.85
N PHE A 10 -6.61 16.32 -4.23
CA PHE A 10 -7.13 14.95 -4.32
C PHE A 10 -6.42 14.11 -5.38
N ALA A 11 -6.19 14.68 -6.56
CA ALA A 11 -5.47 13.98 -7.63
C ALA A 11 -4.03 13.65 -7.21
N TRP A 12 -3.36 14.61 -6.55
CA TRP A 12 -2.03 14.43 -5.99
C TRP A 12 -2.00 13.35 -4.91
N GLU A 13 -2.90 13.40 -3.93
CA GLU A 13 -2.96 12.44 -2.83
C GLU A 13 -3.05 10.98 -3.34
N ILE A 14 -3.95 10.73 -4.30
CA ILE A 14 -4.12 9.39 -4.89
C ILE A 14 -2.84 8.92 -5.58
N GLY A 15 -2.23 9.79 -6.41
CA GLY A 15 -1.03 9.45 -7.16
C GLY A 15 0.19 9.27 -6.26
N PHE A 16 0.39 10.19 -5.32
CA PHE A 16 1.52 10.21 -4.41
C PHE A 16 1.50 9.02 -3.45
N ASN A 17 0.36 8.74 -2.80
CA ASN A 17 0.26 7.61 -1.88
C ASN A 17 0.56 6.29 -2.59
N ARG A 18 -0.08 6.03 -3.74
CA ARG A 18 0.19 4.81 -4.52
C ARG A 18 1.64 4.69 -4.97
N GLY A 19 2.25 5.81 -5.39
CA GLY A 19 3.64 5.84 -5.82
C GLY A 19 4.60 5.56 -4.67
N MET A 20 4.40 6.21 -3.52
CA MET A 20 5.24 6.02 -2.35
C MET A 20 5.06 4.64 -1.71
N ASP A 21 3.85 4.09 -1.69
CA ASP A 21 3.59 2.71 -1.27
C ASP A 21 4.36 1.73 -2.15
N ALA A 22 4.35 1.92 -3.48
CA ALA A 22 5.11 1.06 -4.40
C ALA A 22 6.63 1.14 -4.18
N VAL A 23 7.16 2.34 -3.92
CA VAL A 23 8.58 2.55 -3.59
C VAL A 23 8.92 1.84 -2.28
N TRP A 24 8.11 2.04 -1.24
CA TRP A 24 8.30 1.39 0.05
C TRP A 24 8.24 -0.13 -0.07
N ASP A 25 7.29 -0.62 -0.86
CA ASP A 25 7.07 -2.04 -1.07
C ASP A 25 8.26 -2.71 -1.75
N HIS A 26 8.80 -2.05 -2.77
CA HIS A 26 9.97 -2.53 -3.49
C HIS A 26 11.19 -2.56 -2.58
N TRP A 27 11.42 -1.50 -1.81
CA TRP A 27 12.58 -1.40 -0.91
C TRP A 27 12.53 -2.42 0.23
N ASN A 28 11.33 -2.72 0.75
CA ASN A 28 11.13 -3.61 1.90
C ASN A 28 10.66 -5.01 1.51
N LYS A 29 10.75 -5.38 0.23
CA LYS A 29 10.33 -6.69 -0.27
C LYS A 29 10.95 -7.82 0.53
N GLY A 30 10.12 -8.78 0.95
CA GLY A 30 10.51 -9.94 1.76
C GLY A 30 10.58 -9.67 3.26
N ARG A 31 10.39 -8.43 3.70
CA ARG A 31 10.36 -8.02 5.11
C ARG A 31 8.96 -7.59 5.56
N GLN A 32 8.06 -7.31 4.63
CA GLN A 32 6.72 -6.86 4.97
C GLN A 32 5.85 -8.02 5.42
N TRP A 33 4.88 -7.74 6.30
CA TRP A 33 3.94 -8.77 6.77
C TRP A 33 3.24 -9.47 5.61
N LYS A 34 2.78 -8.73 4.59
CA LYS A 34 2.16 -9.32 3.39
C LYS A 34 3.06 -10.31 2.64
N ASP A 35 4.38 -10.16 2.75
CA ASP A 35 5.35 -11.06 2.12
C ASP A 35 5.60 -12.31 2.96
N ILE A 36 5.52 -12.21 4.31
CA ILE A 36 5.91 -13.30 5.24
C ILE A 36 4.74 -13.96 5.97
N ARG A 37 3.52 -13.42 5.86
CA ARG A 37 2.33 -13.88 6.60
C ARG A 37 2.08 -15.37 6.46
N HIS A 38 2.28 -15.91 5.27
CA HIS A 38 2.08 -17.33 4.95
C HIS A 38 2.96 -18.28 5.79
N LYS A 39 4.02 -17.77 6.44
CA LYS A 39 4.87 -18.57 7.33
C LYS A 39 4.29 -18.75 8.73
N TYR A 40 3.30 -17.93 9.09
CA TYR A 40 2.83 -17.79 10.48
C TYR A 40 1.34 -18.03 10.64
N VAL A 41 0.57 -17.85 9.57
CA VAL A 41 -0.84 -18.19 9.56
C VAL A 41 -0.95 -19.60 9.00
N THR A 42 -1.20 -20.56 9.88
CA THR A 42 -1.67 -21.89 9.50
C THR A 42 -2.99 -21.70 8.75
N GLU A 43 -3.12 -22.31 7.56
CA GLU A 43 -4.45 -22.56 7.01
C GLU A 43 -5.19 -23.33 8.10
N GLU A 44 -6.33 -22.81 8.55
CA GLU A 44 -7.25 -23.63 9.33
C GLU A 44 -7.57 -24.81 8.42
N GLU A 45 -7.04 -25.99 8.75
CA GLU A 45 -7.42 -27.24 8.09
C GLU A 45 -8.94 -27.32 8.18
N GLU A 46 -9.62 -27.21 7.04
CA GLU A 46 -11.07 -27.31 6.94
C GLU A 46 -11.49 -28.74 7.34
N ASP A 47 -11.92 -28.90 8.60
CA ASP A 47 -12.83 -29.96 9.09
C ASP A 47 -14.29 -29.53 8.94
#